data_AF-A0A975C0U4-F1
#
_entry.id   AF-A0A975C0U4-F1
#
_cell.length_a   1.000
_cell.length_b   1.000
_cell.length_c   1.000
_cell.angle_alpha   90.00
_cell.angle_beta   90.00
_cell.angle_gamma   90.00
#
_symmetry.space_group_name_H-M   'P 1'
#
loop_
_entity.id
_entity.type
_entity.pdbx_description
1 polymer ?
#
loop_
_entity_poly.entity_id
_entity_poly.type
_entity_poly.pdbx_seq_one_letter_code
_entity_poly.pdbx_strand_id
1 'polypeptide(L)'
;MSCRVFHAVRAEEERPGLPDAAVIATLLEERDVQRACQAWLLALPTVAWAQWQNQHETVFGARDGDIVKYRSVRDKLGLMGADAAPCAAGFVNTARTGPVAVDFPAGGGTAGEFVDFRGRAIGAVGMGGPDRGRGGRYLVLGPGQAPPEGIGWDFLVRSPTFNLALTFRIARPTRPSGSG
;
A
#
# COMPACT_ATOMS: atom_id res chain seq x y z
N MET A 1 -19.26 -12.34 51.53
CA MET A 1 -18.49 -11.45 50.62
C MET A 1 -19.00 -11.67 49.22
N SER A 2 -19.69 -10.68 48.64
CA SER A 2 -20.17 -10.74 47.26
C SER A 2 -19.20 -9.92 46.40
N CYS A 3 -18.46 -10.60 45.52
CA CYS A 3 -17.60 -9.97 44.54
C CYS A 3 -18.48 -9.49 43.38
N ARG A 4 -18.46 -8.19 43.08
CA ARG A 4 -19.17 -7.64 41.91
C ARG A 4 -18.29 -7.79 40.67
N VAL A 5 -18.86 -8.36 39.62
CA VAL A 5 -18.24 -8.50 38.30
C VAL A 5 -18.18 -7.12 37.64
N PHE A 6 -17.00 -6.75 37.16
CA PHE A 6 -16.80 -5.55 36.35
C PHE A 6 -17.26 -5.85 34.91
N HIS A 7 -18.35 -5.23 34.47
CA HIS A 7 -18.74 -5.25 33.06
C HIS A 7 -18.12 -4.03 32.38
N ALA A 8 -17.26 -4.25 31.37
CA ALA A 8 -16.64 -3.18 30.57
C ALA A 8 -17.63 -2.46 29.64
N VAL A 9 -18.86 -2.96 29.56
CA VAL A 9 -20.03 -2.32 28.96
C VAL A 9 -20.98 -2.03 30.12
N ARG A 10 -21.61 -0.85 30.14
CA ARG A 10 -22.49 -0.40 31.24
C ARG A 10 -23.32 -1.56 31.79
N ALA A 11 -23.22 -1.80 33.10
CA ALA A 11 -24.02 -2.83 33.77
C ALA A 11 -25.49 -2.42 33.70
N GLU A 12 -26.24 -3.05 32.80
CA GLU A 12 -27.69 -2.98 32.78
C GLU A 12 -28.27 -4.09 33.66
N GLU A 13 -29.37 -3.80 34.35
CA GLU A 13 -29.96 -4.65 35.37
C GLU A 13 -30.44 -5.98 34.78
N GLU A 14 -29.85 -7.11 35.23
CA GLU A 14 -30.21 -8.46 34.78
C GLU A 14 -31.64 -8.81 35.25
N ARG A 15 -32.61 -8.61 34.35
CA ARG A 15 -33.97 -9.16 34.51
C ARG A 15 -34.09 -10.44 33.71
N PRO A 16 -34.68 -11.52 34.25
CA PRO A 16 -34.96 -12.72 33.47
C PRO A 16 -35.98 -12.38 32.37
N GLY A 17 -35.55 -12.46 31.10
CA GLY A 17 -36.36 -12.12 29.93
C GLY A 17 -35.54 -11.57 28.77
N LEU A 18 -36.20 -11.20 27.67
CA LEU A 18 -35.58 -10.44 26.59
C LEU A 18 -35.28 -9.02 27.10
N PRO A 19 -34.15 -8.40 26.74
CA PRO A 19 -33.88 -7.02 27.13
C PRO A 19 -34.90 -6.04 26.55
N ASP A 20 -35.18 -4.96 27.28
CA ASP A 20 -36.08 -3.91 26.82
C ASP A 20 -35.53 -3.21 25.56
N ALA A 21 -36.41 -2.60 24.77
CA ALA A 21 -36.01 -1.94 23.51
C ALA A 21 -34.92 -0.86 23.71
N ALA A 22 -34.92 -0.18 24.87
CA ALA A 22 -33.89 0.79 25.23
C ALA A 22 -32.51 0.15 25.44
N VAL A 23 -32.46 -1.00 26.13
CA VAL A 23 -31.23 -1.80 26.32
C VAL A 23 -30.71 -2.26 24.96
N ILE A 24 -31.58 -2.78 24.11
CA ILE A 24 -31.20 -3.25 22.77
C ILE A 24 -30.57 -2.09 21.97
N ALA A 25 -31.16 -0.89 22.03
CA ALA A 25 -30.60 0.28 21.35
C ALA A 25 -29.19 0.60 21.86
N THR A 26 -28.99 0.67 23.18
CA THR A 26 -27.68 0.90 23.80
C THR A 26 -26.65 -0.14 23.35
N LEU A 27 -26.99 -1.43 23.38
CA LEU A 27 -26.07 -2.50 22.98
C LEU A 27 -25.70 -2.43 21.50
N LEU A 28 -26.63 -2.02 20.63
CA LEU A 28 -26.36 -1.83 19.22
C LEU A 28 -25.45 -0.63 18.96
N GLU A 29 -25.65 0.48 19.68
CA GLU A 29 -24.77 1.64 19.63
C GLU A 29 -23.33 1.28 20.07
N GLU A 30 -23.19 0.60 21.20
CA GLU A 30 -21.88 0.14 21.70
C GLU A 30 -21.20 -0.82 20.72
N ARG A 31 -21.97 -1.76 20.15
CA ARG A 31 -21.47 -2.67 19.11
C ARG A 31 -20.97 -1.91 17.89
N ASP A 32 -21.67 -0.86 17.48
CA ASP A 32 -21.30 -0.07 16.31
C ASP A 32 -20.02 0.74 16.58
N VAL A 33 -19.86 1.31 17.78
CA VAL A 33 -18.60 1.95 18.21
C VAL A 33 -17.44 0.94 18.20
N GLN A 34 -17.62 -0.24 18.79
CA GLN A 34 -16.59 -1.28 18.82
C GLN A 34 -16.19 -1.71 17.39
N ARG A 35 -17.16 -1.91 16.51
CA ARG A 35 -16.91 -2.29 15.11
C ARG A 35 -16.24 -1.17 14.33
N ALA A 36 -16.60 0.10 14.56
CA ALA A 36 -15.96 1.24 13.93
C ALA A 36 -14.47 1.33 14.30
N CYS A 37 -14.13 1.15 15.57
CA CYS A 37 -12.74 1.11 16.03
C CYS A 37 -11.93 -0.01 15.35
N GLN A 38 -12.48 -1.23 15.27
CA GLN A 38 -11.81 -2.35 14.61
C GLN A 38 -11.68 -2.13 13.09
N ALA A 39 -12.72 -1.61 12.45
CA ALA A 39 -12.70 -1.29 11.03
C ALA A 39 -11.63 -0.24 10.69
N TRP A 40 -11.48 0.79 11.53
CA TRP A 40 -10.43 1.79 11.38
C TRP A 40 -9.03 1.16 11.42
N LEU A 41 -8.75 0.33 12.43
CA LEU A 41 -7.46 -0.34 12.57
C LEU A 41 -7.14 -1.25 11.37
N LEU A 42 -8.14 -1.98 10.88
CA LEU A 42 -7.98 -2.83 9.69
C LEU A 42 -7.78 -2.02 8.40
N ALA A 43 -8.34 -0.81 8.33
CA ALA A 43 -8.26 0.06 7.15
C ALA A 43 -6.99 0.91 7.10
N LEU A 44 -6.27 1.09 8.23
CA LEU A 44 -5.09 1.97 8.34
C LEU A 44 -4.09 1.84 7.17
N PRO A 45 -3.63 0.63 6.77
CA PRO A 45 -2.69 0.51 5.66
C PRO A 45 -3.27 1.04 4.35
N THR A 46 -4.54 0.70 4.08
CA THR A 46 -5.21 1.10 2.84
C THR A 46 -5.39 2.62 2.77
N VAL A 47 -5.79 3.24 3.89
CA VAL A 47 -5.92 4.70 3.97
C VAL A 47 -4.57 5.38 3.76
N ALA A 48 -3.49 4.88 4.37
CA ALA A 48 -2.16 5.47 4.19
C ALA A 48 -1.71 5.46 2.72
N TRP A 49 -1.84 4.33 2.02
CA TRP A 49 -1.52 4.22 0.59
C TRP A 49 -2.42 5.09 -0.28
N ALA A 50 -3.72 5.13 0.01
CA ALA A 50 -4.67 5.98 -0.71
C ALA A 50 -4.37 7.47 -0.52
N GLN A 51 -3.96 7.89 0.68
CA GLN A 51 -3.55 9.27 0.93
C GLN A 51 -2.25 9.61 0.18
N TRP A 52 -1.30 8.68 0.10
CA TRP A 52 -0.08 8.90 -0.69
C TRP A 52 -0.39 9.01 -2.19
N GLN A 53 -1.22 8.12 -2.73
CA GLN A 53 -1.73 8.24 -4.11
C GLN A 53 -2.43 9.59 -4.33
N ASN A 54 -3.30 10.02 -3.42
CA ASN A 54 -4.00 11.29 -3.51
C ASN A 54 -3.02 12.48 -3.58
N GLN A 55 -1.92 12.46 -2.82
CA GLN A 55 -0.87 13.49 -2.92
C GLN A 55 -0.16 13.45 -4.29
N HIS A 56 0.11 12.26 -4.85
CA HIS A 56 0.63 12.13 -6.21
C HIS A 56 -0.30 12.79 -7.24
N GLU A 57 -1.60 12.52 -7.16
CA GLU A 57 -2.58 13.02 -8.13
C GLU A 57 -2.86 14.52 -7.96
N THR A 58 -3.01 15.00 -6.72
CA THR A 58 -3.47 16.38 -6.44
C THR A 58 -2.36 17.41 -6.35
N VAL A 59 -1.19 17.04 -5.83
CA VAL A 59 -0.06 17.98 -5.66
C VAL A 59 0.92 17.87 -6.82
N PHE A 60 1.26 16.65 -7.23
CA PHE A 60 2.22 16.43 -8.32
C PHE A 60 1.56 16.32 -9.70
N GLY A 61 0.22 16.19 -9.77
CA GLY A 61 -0.50 16.04 -11.03
C GLY A 61 -0.21 14.71 -11.74
N ALA A 62 0.32 13.71 -11.01
CA ALA A 62 0.68 12.42 -11.55
C ALA A 62 -0.58 11.61 -11.91
N ARG A 63 -0.56 10.93 -13.05
CA ARG A 63 -1.61 10.01 -13.48
C ARG A 63 -1.19 8.56 -13.27
N ASP A 64 -2.11 7.63 -13.53
CA ASP A 64 -1.82 6.20 -13.47
C ASP A 64 -0.59 5.85 -14.33
N GLY A 65 0.44 5.28 -13.70
CA GLY A 65 1.70 4.91 -14.34
C GLY A 65 2.79 5.99 -14.32
N ASP A 66 2.49 7.23 -13.93
CA ASP A 66 3.50 8.27 -13.77
C ASP A 66 4.36 8.01 -12.52
N ILE A 67 5.68 8.15 -12.67
CA ILE A 67 6.65 7.96 -11.59
C ILE A 67 7.08 9.32 -11.02
N VAL A 68 6.84 9.52 -9.72
CA VAL A 68 7.33 10.68 -8.96
C VAL A 68 8.67 10.32 -8.32
N LYS A 69 9.66 11.20 -8.44
CA LYS A 69 11.01 11.02 -7.88
C LYS A 69 11.24 11.97 -6.70
N TYR A 70 11.61 11.41 -5.56
CA TYR A 70 11.98 12.13 -4.34
C TYR A 70 13.49 12.17 -4.20
N ARG A 71 14.09 13.36 -4.34
CA ARG A 71 15.55 13.52 -4.41
C ARG A 71 16.12 14.02 -3.10
N SER A 72 15.49 15.03 -2.52
CA SER A 72 15.97 15.69 -1.31
C SER A 72 15.34 15.09 -0.05
N VAL A 73 15.97 15.32 1.11
CA VAL A 73 15.36 14.98 2.41
C VAL A 73 14.04 15.74 2.60
N ARG A 74 13.98 17.00 2.10
CA ARG A 74 12.77 17.83 2.15
C ARG A 74 11.60 17.19 1.40
N ASP A 75 11.87 16.60 0.23
CA ASP A 75 10.85 15.95 -0.59
C ASP A 75 10.26 14.72 0.12
N LYS A 76 11.06 14.09 1.01
CA LYS A 76 10.69 12.86 1.72
C LYS A 76 10.12 13.08 3.11
N LEU A 77 10.00 14.33 3.58
CA LEU A 77 9.45 14.61 4.92
C LEU A 77 8.03 14.05 5.12
N GLY A 78 7.25 13.91 4.04
CA GLY A 78 5.93 13.29 4.07
C GLY A 78 5.93 11.76 3.96
N LEU A 79 7.08 11.12 3.74
CA LEU A 79 7.20 9.68 3.57
C LEU A 79 7.63 9.02 4.88
N MET A 80 6.79 8.15 5.44
CA MET A 80 7.14 7.40 6.65
C MET A 80 8.29 6.41 6.37
N GLY A 81 9.33 6.46 7.21
CA GLY A 81 10.45 5.52 7.14
C GLY A 81 11.40 5.72 5.95
N ALA A 82 11.31 6.84 5.22
CA ALA A 82 12.21 7.11 4.10
C ALA A 82 13.63 7.44 4.58
N ASP A 83 14.62 6.77 3.99
CA ASP A 83 16.04 7.02 4.26
C ASP A 83 16.58 8.20 3.42
N ALA A 84 17.88 8.47 3.54
CA ALA A 84 18.54 9.51 2.77
C ALA A 84 18.67 9.17 1.27
N ALA A 85 18.55 7.92 0.85
CA ALA A 85 18.80 7.49 -0.54
C ALA A 85 17.63 7.91 -1.47
N PRO A 86 17.90 8.49 -2.65
CA PRO A 86 16.83 8.91 -3.57
C PRO A 86 15.86 7.76 -3.85
N CYS A 87 14.56 8.05 -3.75
CA CYS A 87 13.50 7.07 -3.98
C CYS A 87 12.51 7.59 -5.03
N ALA A 88 11.77 6.67 -5.62
CA ALA A 88 10.72 6.97 -6.56
C ALA A 88 9.52 6.06 -6.28
N ALA A 89 8.34 6.59 -6.53
CA ALA A 89 7.11 5.84 -6.42
C ALA A 89 6.18 6.19 -7.59
N GLY A 90 5.46 5.19 -8.07
CA GLY A 90 4.37 5.35 -9.02
C GLY A 90 3.16 4.58 -8.55
N PHE A 91 1.98 5.06 -8.93
CA PHE A 91 0.71 4.43 -8.61
C PHE A 91 -0.02 4.06 -9.88
N VAL A 92 -0.78 2.97 -9.84
CA VAL A 92 -1.62 2.56 -10.95
C VAL A 92 -2.90 1.88 -10.46
N ASN A 93 -4.02 2.29 -11.05
CA ASN A 93 -5.30 1.64 -10.90
C ASN A 93 -5.63 0.81 -12.16
N THR A 94 -5.43 -0.51 -12.06
CA THR A 94 -5.70 -1.46 -13.15
C THR A 94 -7.18 -1.57 -13.51
N ALA A 95 -8.12 -1.10 -12.67
CA ALA A 95 -9.53 -1.00 -13.07
C ALA A 95 -9.78 0.17 -14.03
N ARG A 96 -8.95 1.22 -13.97
CA ARG A 96 -9.01 2.37 -14.88
C ARG A 96 -8.19 2.15 -16.15
N THR A 97 -6.99 1.59 -16.01
CA THR A 97 -6.04 1.44 -17.12
C THR A 97 -6.12 0.09 -17.84
N GLY A 98 -6.68 -0.93 -17.20
CA GLY A 98 -6.44 -2.32 -17.58
C GLY A 98 -5.05 -2.81 -17.14
N PRO A 99 -4.62 -3.99 -17.63
CA PRO A 99 -3.26 -4.50 -17.49
C PRO A 99 -2.19 -3.47 -17.86
N VAL A 100 -1.10 -3.40 -17.09
CA VAL A 100 -0.03 -2.42 -17.33
C VAL A 100 1.32 -3.11 -17.46
N ALA A 101 2.05 -2.77 -18.52
CA ALA A 101 3.44 -3.18 -18.69
C ALA A 101 4.36 -2.08 -18.16
N VAL A 102 5.35 -2.47 -17.35
CA VAL A 102 6.34 -1.58 -16.75
C VAL A 102 7.72 -1.99 -17.24
N ASP A 103 8.37 -1.09 -17.97
CA ASP A 103 9.76 -1.25 -18.39
C ASP A 103 10.69 -0.78 -17.27
N PHE A 104 11.30 -1.74 -16.56
CA PHE A 104 12.22 -1.44 -15.48
C PHE A 104 13.67 -1.39 -16.01
N PRO A 105 14.41 -0.29 -15.80
CA PRO A 105 15.72 -0.10 -16.39
C PRO A 105 16.79 -1.01 -15.77
N ALA A 106 17.79 -1.36 -16.57
CA ALA A 106 18.98 -2.07 -16.10
C ALA A 106 19.92 -1.14 -15.31
N GLY A 107 20.61 -1.68 -14.30
CA GLY A 107 21.68 -1.00 -13.58
C GLY A 107 21.23 -0.02 -12.49
N GLY A 108 22.19 0.68 -11.89
CA GLY A 108 21.94 1.71 -10.88
C GLY A 108 21.70 1.19 -9.45
N GLY A 109 21.95 -0.10 -9.17
CA GLY A 109 21.77 -0.70 -7.85
C GLY A 109 20.36 -0.46 -7.29
N THR A 110 19.36 -0.50 -8.17
CA THR A 110 17.97 -0.26 -7.82
C THR A 110 17.42 -1.45 -7.04
N ALA A 111 16.62 -1.16 -6.03
CA ALA A 111 15.88 -2.16 -5.26
C ALA A 111 14.49 -1.62 -5.01
N GLY A 112 13.47 -2.40 -5.34
CA GLY A 112 12.09 -1.97 -5.21
C GLY A 112 11.12 -3.12 -5.17
N GLU A 113 9.85 -2.76 -5.11
CA GLU A 113 8.74 -3.69 -4.99
C GLU A 113 7.45 -3.12 -5.57
N PHE A 114 6.63 -4.02 -6.10
CA PHE A 114 5.22 -3.79 -6.31
C PHE A 114 4.49 -4.07 -5.00
N VAL A 115 3.66 -3.12 -4.56
CA VAL A 115 2.92 -3.20 -3.31
C VAL A 115 1.43 -3.06 -3.60
N ASP A 116 0.62 -3.97 -3.06
CA ASP A 116 -0.83 -3.87 -3.13
C ASP A 116 -1.38 -2.81 -2.16
N PHE A 117 -2.63 -2.40 -2.30
CA PHE A 117 -3.20 -1.37 -1.42
C PHE A 117 -3.52 -1.86 0.00
N ARG A 118 -3.25 -3.13 0.30
CA ARG A 118 -3.23 -3.64 1.68
C ARG A 118 -1.85 -3.52 2.33
N GLY A 119 -0.87 -2.97 1.60
CA GLY A 119 0.51 -2.80 2.06
C GLY A 119 1.36 -4.06 1.97
N ARG A 120 0.98 -5.03 1.13
CA ARG A 120 1.74 -6.27 0.94
C ARG A 120 2.60 -6.18 -0.31
N ALA A 121 3.87 -6.53 -0.19
CA ALA A 121 4.74 -6.73 -1.35
C ALA A 121 4.24 -7.92 -2.18
N ILE A 122 3.91 -7.67 -3.44
CA ILE A 122 3.39 -8.66 -4.40
C ILE A 122 4.40 -9.03 -5.49
N GLY A 123 5.53 -8.32 -5.56
CA GLY A 123 6.65 -8.66 -6.42
C GLY A 123 7.85 -7.75 -6.15
N ALA A 124 9.07 -8.28 -6.21
CA ALA A 124 10.29 -7.50 -6.07
C ALA A 124 10.84 -7.10 -7.45
N VAL A 125 11.52 -5.95 -7.53
CA VAL A 125 12.21 -5.47 -8.74
C VAL A 125 13.64 -5.02 -8.42
N GLY A 126 14.51 -5.02 -9.43
CA GLY A 126 15.92 -4.69 -9.27
C GLY A 126 16.71 -5.79 -8.56
N MET A 127 17.70 -5.43 -7.75
CA MET A 127 18.66 -6.38 -7.16
C MET A 127 18.02 -7.57 -6.41
N GLY A 128 16.87 -7.35 -5.76
CA GLY A 128 16.12 -8.40 -5.05
C GLY A 128 15.02 -9.07 -5.89
N GLY A 129 14.80 -8.61 -7.12
CA GLY A 129 13.76 -9.10 -8.03
C GLY A 129 14.27 -10.18 -8.99
N PRO A 130 13.36 -10.74 -9.81
CA PRO A 130 13.69 -11.75 -10.80
C PRO A 130 14.57 -11.20 -11.93
N ASP A 131 14.56 -9.88 -12.17
CA ASP A 131 15.47 -9.21 -13.10
C ASP A 131 16.94 -9.23 -12.64
N ARG A 132 17.21 -9.46 -11.35
CA ARG A 132 18.54 -9.41 -10.71
C ARG A 132 19.31 -8.13 -11.06
N GLY A 133 18.63 -7.00 -11.18
CA GLY A 133 19.19 -5.69 -11.54
C GLY A 133 19.56 -5.53 -13.02
N ARG A 134 19.25 -6.51 -13.88
CA ARG A 134 19.45 -6.42 -15.33
C ARG A 134 18.32 -5.70 -16.07
N GLY A 135 17.29 -5.27 -15.34
CA GLY A 135 16.09 -4.70 -15.91
C GLY A 135 15.23 -5.74 -16.64
N GLY A 136 14.08 -5.30 -17.11
CA GLY A 136 13.13 -6.15 -17.82
C GLY A 136 11.73 -5.55 -17.81
N ARG A 137 10.85 -6.16 -18.61
CA ARG A 137 9.45 -5.76 -18.72
C ARG A 137 8.59 -6.58 -17.78
N TYR A 138 7.94 -5.91 -16.85
CA TYR A 138 6.99 -6.49 -15.91
C TYR A 138 5.57 -6.25 -16.40
N LEU A 139 4.78 -7.31 -16.58
CA LEU A 139 3.34 -7.19 -16.78
C LEU A 139 2.63 -7.28 -15.44
N VAL A 140 1.83 -6.26 -15.12
CA VAL A 140 1.03 -6.17 -13.92
C VAL A 140 -0.44 -6.36 -14.26
N LEU A 141 -1.07 -7.33 -13.58
CA LEU A 141 -2.49 -7.67 -13.74
C LEU A 141 -3.25 -7.36 -12.45
N GLY A 142 -4.40 -6.72 -12.61
CA GLY A 142 -5.40 -6.60 -11.55
C GLY A 142 -6.20 -7.89 -11.33
N PRO A 143 -7.04 -7.92 -10.28
CA PRO A 143 -7.91 -9.05 -9.99
C PRO A 143 -8.77 -9.47 -11.19
N GLY A 144 -8.71 -10.76 -11.54
CA GLY A 144 -9.50 -11.33 -12.65
C GLY A 144 -9.05 -10.93 -14.06
N GLN A 145 -7.99 -10.14 -14.20
CA GLN A 145 -7.50 -9.74 -15.52
C GLN A 145 -6.61 -10.81 -16.17
N ALA A 146 -6.72 -10.92 -17.49
CA ALA A 146 -5.85 -11.76 -18.32
C ALA A 146 -4.73 -10.91 -18.96
N PRO A 147 -3.58 -11.52 -19.30
CA PRO A 147 -2.58 -10.86 -20.11
C PRO A 147 -3.15 -10.38 -21.46
N PRO A 148 -2.86 -9.15 -21.88
CA PRO A 148 -3.27 -8.66 -23.19
C PRO A 148 -2.49 -9.38 -24.30
N GLU A 149 -3.14 -9.60 -25.45
CA GLU A 149 -2.49 -10.18 -26.62
C GLU A 149 -1.49 -9.19 -27.25
N GLY A 150 -0.39 -9.70 -27.81
CA GLY A 150 0.57 -8.90 -28.59
C GLY A 150 1.57 -8.07 -27.76
N ILE A 151 1.46 -8.03 -26.43
CA ILE A 151 2.46 -7.42 -25.55
C ILE A 151 3.37 -8.54 -25.03
N GLY A 152 4.67 -8.48 -25.30
CA GLY A 152 5.64 -9.36 -24.66
C GLY A 152 6.00 -8.86 -23.26
N TRP A 153 6.26 -9.75 -22.31
CA TRP A 153 6.76 -9.44 -20.95
C TRP A 153 7.76 -10.50 -20.50
N ASP A 154 8.71 -10.10 -19.65
CA ASP A 154 9.70 -10.99 -19.06
C ASP A 154 9.20 -11.58 -17.73
N PHE A 155 8.45 -10.77 -16.98
CA PHE A 155 7.98 -11.11 -15.63
C PHE A 155 6.50 -10.76 -15.47
N LEU A 156 5.77 -11.58 -14.72
CA LEU A 156 4.34 -11.41 -14.48
C LEU A 156 4.08 -11.15 -12.98
N VAL A 157 3.32 -10.11 -12.68
CA VAL A 157 2.88 -9.74 -11.33
C VAL A 157 1.36 -9.73 -11.30
N ARG A 158 0.76 -10.50 -10.37
CA ARG A 158 -0.69 -10.54 -10.17
C ARG A 158 -1.05 -9.87 -8.87
N SER A 159 -1.82 -8.79 -8.95
CA SER A 159 -2.28 -8.06 -7.79
C SER A 159 -3.64 -8.57 -7.31
N PRO A 160 -3.83 -8.76 -6.00
CA PRO A 160 -5.13 -9.04 -5.39
C PRO A 160 -6.00 -7.79 -5.25
N THR A 161 -5.48 -6.59 -5.55
CA THR A 161 -6.21 -5.31 -5.56
C THR A 161 -6.05 -4.58 -6.89
N PHE A 162 -7.02 -3.77 -7.28
CA PHE A 162 -6.93 -2.99 -8.53
C PHE A 162 -5.89 -1.86 -8.46
N ASN A 163 -5.80 -1.21 -7.30
CA ASN A 163 -4.76 -0.23 -7.03
C ASN A 163 -3.50 -0.91 -6.53
N LEU A 164 -2.35 -0.47 -7.03
CA LEU A 164 -1.03 -0.89 -6.57
C LEU A 164 -0.01 0.25 -6.74
N ALA A 165 1.11 0.14 -6.04
CA ALA A 165 2.24 1.05 -6.15
C ALA A 165 3.48 0.29 -6.61
N LEU A 166 4.32 0.95 -7.40
CA LEU A 166 5.70 0.56 -7.64
C LEU A 166 6.59 1.51 -6.86
N THR A 167 7.31 1.00 -5.87
CA THR A 167 8.27 1.79 -5.10
C THR A 167 9.67 1.27 -5.36
N PHE A 168 10.64 2.15 -5.52
CA PHE A 168 12.04 1.73 -5.64
C PHE A 168 12.98 2.82 -5.17
N ARG A 169 14.10 2.39 -4.60
CA ARG A 169 15.25 3.25 -4.28
C ARG A 169 16.32 3.11 -5.34
N ILE A 170 17.06 4.19 -5.54
CA ILE A 170 18.21 4.22 -6.43
C ILE A 170 19.45 4.26 -5.55
N ALA A 171 20.29 3.24 -5.63
CA ALA A 171 21.57 3.28 -4.93
C ALA A 171 22.41 4.43 -5.49
N ARG A 172 23.02 5.20 -4.61
CA ARG A 172 23.95 6.26 -5.03
C ARG A 172 25.12 5.59 -5.77
N PRO A 173 25.48 6.03 -6.99
CA PRO A 173 26.70 5.56 -7.60
C PRO A 173 27.86 5.90 -6.66
N THR A 174 28.66 4.90 -6.30
CA THR A 174 29.93 5.12 -5.59
C THR A 174 30.74 6.08 -6.44
N ARG A 175 31.10 7.24 -5.89
CA ARG A 175 32.08 8.13 -6.54
C ARG A 175 33.33 7.27 -6.76
N PRO A 176 33.91 7.19 -7.97
CA PRO A 176 35.17 6.49 -8.14
C PRO A 176 36.15 7.09 -7.13
N SER A 177 36.79 6.24 -6.35
CA SER A 177 37.87 6.63 -5.45
C SER A 177 38.98 7.22 -6.31
N GLY A 178 38.92 8.53 -6.51
CA GLY A 178 39.96 9.29 -7.16
C GLY A 178 41.19 9.24 -6.28
N SER A 179 42.22 8.56 -6.78
CA SER A 179 43.61 8.83 -6.50
C SER A 179 43.87 10.33 -6.41
N GLY A 180 44.33 10.77 -5.25
CA GLY A 180 44.94 12.08 -4.99
C GLY A 180 46.05 11.86 -3.99
#